data_AF-A0A1V8TJC9-F1
#
_entry.id   AF-A0A1V8TJC9-F1
#
_cell.length_a   1.000
_cell.length_b   1.000
_cell.length_c   1.000
_cell.angle_alpha   90.00
_cell.angle_beta   90.00
_cell.angle_gamma   90.00
#
_symmetry.space_group_name_H-M   'P 1'
#
loop_
_entity.id
_entity.type
_entity.pdbx_description
1 polymer ?
#
loop_
_entity_poly.entity_id
_entity_poly.type
_entity_poly.pdbx_seq_one_letter_code
_entity_poly.pdbx_strand_id
1 'polypeptide(L)'
;MIVDYWIARRGNVHVPSLYRPEVGSPYYYTKGVNFRAYVAWVCGVVLVISGISGAIKPDSISQTAVNVYNCGFVLSLTAGALVYYTLVKIWPVQIYPTGTHEGDSKAWESMIATEGFFLDDEPTPEYIKEKVFFGIEPVGTSGLSEGGDMEKAKHG
;
A
#
# COMPACT_ATOMS: atom_id res chain seq x y z
N MET A 1 4.77 5.12 1.78
CA MET A 1 3.53 5.42 1.05
C MET A 1 3.55 4.81 -0.34
N ILE A 2 4.37 5.30 -1.27
CA ILE A 2 4.45 4.77 -2.66
C ILE A 2 4.64 3.25 -2.70
N VAL A 3 5.65 2.74 -1.98
CA VAL A 3 5.93 1.29 -1.91
C VAL A 3 4.80 0.53 -1.22
N ASP A 4 4.13 1.11 -0.23
CA ASP A 4 3.03 0.43 0.46
C ASP A 4 1.84 0.23 -0.49
N TYR A 5 1.44 1.29 -1.18
CA TYR A 5 0.30 1.24 -2.08
C TYR A 5 0.57 0.37 -3.30
N TRP A 6 1.63 0.66 -4.05
CA TRP A 6 1.88 0.01 -5.33
C TRP A 6 2.48 -1.38 -5.19
N ILE A 7 3.34 -1.61 -4.21
CA ILE A 7 4.10 -2.87 -4.12
C ILE A 7 3.51 -3.78 -3.04
N ALA A 8 3.32 -3.29 -1.82
CA ALA A 8 2.84 -4.11 -0.71
C ALA A 8 1.37 -4.51 -0.91
N ARG A 9 0.53 -3.56 -1.33
CA ARG A 9 -0.92 -3.72 -1.45
C ARG A 9 -1.40 -3.86 -2.89
N ARG A 10 -0.56 -3.59 -3.89
CA ARG A 10 -0.90 -3.69 -5.33
C ARG A 10 -2.14 -2.88 -5.72
N GLY A 11 -2.29 -1.68 -5.15
CA GLY A 11 -3.43 -0.80 -5.39
C GLY A 11 -4.71 -1.16 -4.62
N ASN A 12 -4.69 -2.20 -3.79
CA ASN A 12 -5.87 -2.65 -3.04
C ASN A 12 -5.93 -1.99 -1.64
N VAL A 13 -6.96 -1.19 -1.40
CA VAL A 13 -7.22 -0.53 -0.11
C VAL A 13 -8.66 -0.78 0.33
N HIS A 14 -8.84 -1.34 1.52
CA HIS A 14 -10.15 -1.68 2.05
C HIS A 14 -10.69 -0.51 2.89
N VAL A 15 -11.64 0.24 2.34
CA VAL A 15 -12.08 1.53 2.89
C VAL A 15 -12.75 1.38 4.27
N PRO A 16 -13.69 0.44 4.49
CA PRO A 16 -14.31 0.26 5.81
C PRO A 16 -13.31 -0.02 6.94
N SER A 17 -12.27 -0.82 6.67
CA SER A 17 -11.22 -1.10 7.66
C SER A 17 -10.36 0.12 8.01
N LEU A 18 -10.30 1.17 7.18
CA LEU A 18 -9.59 2.40 7.53
C LEU A 18 -10.29 3.18 8.65
N TYR A 19 -11.61 3.02 8.79
CA TYR A 19 -12.42 3.74 9.76
C TYR A 19 -12.76 2.91 11.01
N ARG A 20 -12.31 1.64 11.07
CA ARG A 20 -12.61 0.71 12.16
C ARG A 20 -11.34 0.19 12.83
N PRO A 21 -11.10 0.53 14.11
CA PRO A 21 -9.92 0.06 14.86
C PRO A 21 -10.16 -1.32 15.48
N GLU A 22 -10.49 -2.31 14.64
CA GLU A 22 -10.82 -3.67 15.08
C GLU A 22 -9.63 -4.62 15.00
N VAL A 23 -9.56 -5.59 15.91
CA VAL A 23 -8.54 -6.64 15.88
C VAL A 23 -8.78 -7.54 14.67
N GLY A 24 -7.78 -7.68 13.81
CA GLY A 24 -7.91 -8.40 12.52
C GLY A 24 -8.15 -7.48 11.32
N SER A 25 -8.33 -6.17 11.53
CA SER A 25 -8.28 -5.17 10.45
C SER A 25 -6.85 -5.05 9.89
N PRO A 26 -6.68 -4.96 8.56
CA PRO A 26 -5.37 -4.85 7.91
C PRO A 26 -4.57 -3.60 8.31
N TYR A 27 -5.23 -2.61 8.94
CA TYR A 27 -4.63 -1.35 9.38
C TYR A 27 -4.45 -1.27 10.89
N TYR A 28 -4.93 -2.26 11.65
CA TYR A 28 -4.80 -2.26 13.10
C TYR A 28 -3.40 -2.65 13.57
N TYR A 29 -2.69 -3.53 12.86
CA TYR A 29 -1.31 -3.96 13.22
C TYR A 29 -1.14 -4.26 14.72
N THR A 30 -0.08 -3.74 15.37
CA THR A 30 0.15 -3.90 16.81
C THR A 30 -0.49 -2.72 17.56
N LYS A 31 -1.82 -2.76 17.75
CA LYS A 31 -2.60 -1.71 18.46
C LYS A 31 -2.53 -0.33 17.80
N GLY A 32 -2.61 -0.29 16.48
CA GLY A 32 -2.54 0.90 15.63
C GLY A 32 -1.13 1.21 15.10
N VAL A 33 -0.10 0.46 15.54
CA VAL A 33 1.30 0.76 15.19
C VAL A 33 1.84 -0.21 14.15
N ASN A 34 2.28 0.33 13.01
CA ASN A 34 3.03 -0.40 12.00
C ASN A 34 4.54 -0.18 12.18
N PHE A 35 5.20 -1.08 12.90
CA PHE A 35 6.66 -1.01 13.14
C PHE A 35 7.49 -0.96 11.87
N ARG A 36 7.04 -1.59 10.77
CA ARG A 36 7.78 -1.60 9.50
C ARG A 36 7.86 -0.19 8.91
N ALA A 37 6.74 0.53 8.97
CA ALA A 37 6.66 1.92 8.54
C ALA A 37 7.50 2.84 9.44
N TYR A 38 7.46 2.63 10.76
CA TYR A 38 8.28 3.40 11.71
C TYR A 38 9.78 3.21 11.48
N VAL A 39 10.25 1.97 11.32
CA VAL A 39 11.66 1.69 11.05
C VAL A 39 12.10 2.33 9.73
N ALA A 40 11.30 2.18 8.68
CA ALA A 40 11.59 2.81 7.39
C ALA A 40 11.66 4.35 7.47
N TRP A 41 10.75 4.95 8.24
CA TRP A 41 10.73 6.40 8.47
C TRP A 41 11.98 6.86 9.25
N VAL A 42 12.35 6.17 10.33
CA VAL A 42 13.56 6.49 11.12
C VAL A 42 14.81 6.42 10.25
N CYS A 43 14.96 5.35 9.44
CA CYS A 43 16.11 5.23 8.53
C CYS A 43 16.19 6.38 7.52
N GLY A 44 15.05 6.83 6.98
CA GLY A 44 15.01 7.99 6.09
C GLY A 44 15.40 9.30 6.79
N VAL A 45 14.94 9.52 8.03
CA VAL A 45 15.24 10.72 8.82
C VAL A 45 16.72 10.78 9.22
N VAL A 46 17.31 9.66 9.63
CA VAL A 46 18.73 9.60 10.07
C VAL A 46 19.69 10.06 8.97
N LEU A 47 19.37 9.84 7.70
CA LEU A 47 20.21 10.29 6.58
C LEU A 47 20.25 11.81 6.42
N VAL A 48 19.18 12.50 6.76
CA VAL A 48 19.05 13.96 6.54
C VAL A 48 19.32 14.77 7.80
N ILE A 49 19.16 14.16 8.99
CA ILE A 49 19.27 14.86 10.28
C ILE A 49 20.66 15.45 10.52
N SER A 50 21.72 14.80 10.03
CA SER A 50 23.10 15.31 10.13
C SER A 50 23.31 16.61 9.35
N GLY A 51 22.55 16.81 8.28
CA GLY A 51 22.61 18.01 7.44
C GLY A 51 22.11 19.28 8.13
N ILE A 52 21.20 19.13 9.10
CA ILE A 52 20.63 20.26 9.86
C ILE A 52 21.73 20.99 10.64
N SER A 53 22.73 20.26 11.16
CA SER A 53 23.83 20.86 11.91
C SER A 53 24.72 21.76 11.03
N GLY A 54 24.98 21.35 9.78
CA GLY A 54 25.73 22.15 8.82
C GLY A 54 25.00 23.39 8.34
N ALA A 55 23.67 23.34 8.27
CA ALA A 55 22.86 24.52 7.95
C ALA A 55 22.94 25.60 9.04
N ILE A 56 23.12 25.20 10.31
CA ILE A 56 23.21 26.12 11.45
C ILE A 56 24.66 26.61 11.67
N LYS A 57 25.65 25.74 11.46
CA LYS A 57 27.08 26.06 11.59
C LYS A 57 27.84 25.56 10.36
N PRO A 58 28.20 26.45 9.41
CA PRO A 58 28.80 26.07 8.13
C PRO A 58 30.09 25.25 8.18
N ASP A 59 30.86 25.33 9.27
CA ASP A 59 32.12 24.57 9.44
C ASP A 59 32.01 23.35 10.38
N SER A 60 30.79 23.02 10.80
CA SER A 60 30.57 21.96 11.81
C SER A 60 30.54 20.54 11.24
N ILE A 61 30.41 20.38 9.91
CA ILE A 61 30.26 19.08 9.26
C ILE A 61 31.13 18.98 8.00
N SER A 62 31.41 17.75 7.57
CA SER A 62 32.16 17.48 6.34
C SER A 62 31.38 17.91 5.09
N GLN A 63 32.10 18.28 4.03
CA GLN A 63 31.51 18.63 2.73
C GLN A 63 30.58 17.53 2.18
N THR A 64 30.88 16.26 2.48
CA THR A 64 30.04 15.12 2.13
C THR A 64 28.66 15.20 2.77
N ALA A 65 28.58 15.56 4.05
CA ALA A 65 27.30 15.66 4.76
C ALA A 65 26.44 16.84 4.26
N VAL A 66 27.07 17.94 3.83
CA VAL A 66 26.38 19.04 3.13
C VAL A 66 25.78 18.57 1.81
N ASN A 67 26.52 17.79 1.02
CA ASN A 67 26.02 17.25 -0.25
C ASN A 67 24.84 16.28 -0.05
N VAL A 68 24.90 15.44 0.99
CA VAL A 68 23.79 14.55 1.37
C VAL A 68 22.54 15.36 1.73
N TYR A 69 22.69 16.46 2.46
CA TYR A 69 21.57 17.34 2.80
C TYR A 69 20.94 18.01 1.56
N ASN A 70 21.75 18.47 0.62
CA ASN A 70 21.27 19.07 -0.63
C ASN A 70 20.40 18.10 -1.46
N CYS A 71 20.72 16.80 -1.42
CA CYS A 71 19.93 15.74 -2.04
C CYS A 71 18.95 15.07 -1.05
N GLY A 72 18.71 15.68 0.10
CA GLY A 72 18.06 15.04 1.25
C GLY A 72 16.67 14.52 0.95
N PHE A 73 15.87 15.24 0.16
CA PHE A 73 14.55 14.77 -0.26
C PHE A 73 14.63 13.45 -1.03
N VAL A 74 15.49 13.38 -2.05
CA VAL A 74 15.64 12.18 -2.89
C VAL A 74 16.23 11.03 -2.06
N LEU A 75 17.28 11.29 -1.28
CA LEU A 75 17.93 10.26 -0.47
C LEU A 75 17.02 9.69 0.62
N SER A 76 16.28 10.54 1.35
CA SER A 76 15.34 10.08 2.38
C SER A 76 14.16 9.32 1.78
N LEU A 77 13.63 9.76 0.63
CA LEU A 77 12.56 9.06 -0.09
C LEU A 77 13.03 7.69 -0.56
N THR A 78 14.18 7.61 -1.24
CA THR A 78 14.72 6.35 -1.76
C THR A 78 15.11 5.39 -0.64
N ALA A 79 15.77 5.88 0.41
CA ALA A 79 16.13 5.04 1.55
C ALA A 79 14.89 4.51 2.29
N GLY A 80 13.90 5.37 2.56
CA GLY A 80 12.64 4.95 3.16
C GLY A 80 11.89 3.94 2.29
N ALA A 81 11.88 4.14 0.97
CA ALA A 81 11.28 3.21 0.02
C ALA A 81 11.97 1.84 0.03
N LEU A 82 13.30 1.80 -0.01
CA LEU A 82 14.08 0.56 0.00
C LEU A 82 13.93 -0.20 1.32
N VAL A 83 14.06 0.48 2.45
CA VAL A 83 13.91 -0.15 3.78
C VAL A 83 12.49 -0.70 3.94
N TYR A 84 11.47 0.08 3.58
CA TYR A 84 10.09 -0.41 3.66
C TYR A 84 9.85 -1.60 2.74
N TYR A 85 10.37 -1.54 1.50
CA TYR A 85 10.27 -2.64 0.54
C TYR A 85 10.87 -3.94 1.09
N THR A 86 12.08 -3.88 1.64
CA THR A 86 12.75 -5.04 2.24
C THR A 86 11.97 -5.59 3.43
N LEU A 87 11.46 -4.72 4.30
CA LEU A 87 10.65 -5.13 5.46
C LEU A 87 9.34 -5.81 5.05
N VAL A 88 8.67 -5.31 4.00
CA VAL A 88 7.45 -5.92 3.45
C VAL A 88 7.75 -7.26 2.78
N LYS A 89 8.91 -7.40 2.12
CA LYS A 89 9.35 -8.66 1.49
C LYS A 89 9.57 -9.76 2.54
N ILE A 90 10.18 -9.42 3.67
CA ILE A 90 10.44 -10.34 4.78
C ILE A 90 9.16 -10.63 5.55
N TRP A 91 8.35 -9.60 5.81
CA TRP A 91 7.11 -9.69 6.55
C TRP A 91 5.96 -9.10 5.72
N PRO A 92 5.16 -9.94 5.03
CA PRO A 92 4.10 -9.46 4.16
C PRO A 92 3.03 -8.69 4.95
N VAL A 93 2.46 -7.67 4.31
CA VAL A 93 1.40 -6.85 4.89
C VAL A 93 0.05 -7.52 4.62
N GLN A 94 -0.84 -7.44 5.59
CA GLN A 94 -2.21 -7.89 5.43
C GLN A 94 -2.98 -6.85 4.60
N ILE A 95 -3.58 -7.28 3.50
CA ILE A 95 -4.32 -6.41 2.57
C ILE A 95 -5.80 -6.37 2.96
N TYR A 96 -6.39 -7.53 3.26
CA TYR A 96 -7.80 -7.71 3.58
C TYR A 96 -8.01 -8.02 5.06
N PRO A 97 -9.17 -7.69 5.65
CA PRO A 97 -9.52 -8.09 7.01
C PRO A 97 -9.45 -9.61 7.18
N THR A 98 -9.05 -10.04 8.37
CA THR A 98 -9.00 -11.46 8.74
C THR A 98 -10.43 -12.01 8.79
N GLY A 99 -10.69 -13.13 8.12
CA GLY A 99 -12.02 -13.73 8.03
C GLY A 99 -12.40 -14.08 6.60
N THR A 100 -13.63 -13.74 6.21
CA THR A 100 -14.27 -14.17 4.95
C THR A 100 -13.47 -13.76 3.70
N HIS A 101 -12.86 -12.57 3.70
CA HIS A 101 -12.19 -11.97 2.53
C HIS A 101 -10.66 -12.15 2.53
N GLU A 102 -10.09 -12.91 3.46
CA GLU A 102 -8.63 -13.07 3.55
C GLU A 102 -8.02 -13.76 2.31
N GLY A 103 -8.81 -14.66 1.71
CA GLY A 103 -8.47 -15.45 0.53
C GLY A 103 -8.84 -14.81 -0.82
N ASP A 104 -9.45 -13.62 -0.81
CA ASP A 104 -9.84 -12.94 -2.04
C ASP A 104 -8.63 -12.63 -2.92
N SER A 105 -8.90 -12.49 -4.23
CA SER A 105 -7.86 -12.23 -5.21
C SER A 105 -7.03 -11.00 -4.81
N LYS A 106 -5.71 -11.18 -4.76
CA LYS A 106 -4.72 -10.11 -4.53
C LYS A 106 -4.11 -9.66 -5.86
N ALA A 107 -4.91 -9.74 -6.93
CA ALA A 107 -4.57 -9.19 -8.22
C ALA A 107 -4.39 -7.68 -8.12
N TRP A 108 -3.74 -7.10 -9.12
CA TRP A 108 -3.53 -5.66 -9.15
C TRP A 108 -4.87 -4.93 -9.25
N GLU A 109 -5.13 -3.99 -8.33
CA GLU A 109 -6.30 -3.12 -8.33
C GLU A 109 -7.67 -3.84 -8.37
N SER A 110 -7.79 -5.04 -7.80
CA SER A 110 -9.07 -5.78 -7.76
C SER A 110 -10.20 -5.03 -7.05
N MET A 111 -9.88 -4.15 -6.08
CA MET A 111 -10.87 -3.36 -5.35
C MET A 111 -11.22 -2.00 -5.99
N ILE A 112 -10.65 -1.65 -7.15
CA ILE A 112 -11.00 -0.39 -7.83
C ILE A 112 -12.48 -0.36 -8.22
N ALA A 113 -12.99 -1.53 -8.61
CA ALA A 113 -14.34 -1.82 -9.02
C ALA A 113 -15.39 -1.36 -8.00
N THR A 114 -15.11 -1.64 -6.73
CA THR A 114 -16.00 -1.39 -5.60
C THR A 114 -15.53 -0.23 -4.74
N GLU A 115 -14.61 0.59 -5.26
CA GLU A 115 -14.04 1.75 -4.55
C GLU A 115 -13.47 1.37 -3.16
N GLY A 116 -12.99 0.13 -3.00
CA GLY A 116 -12.44 -0.39 -1.75
C GLY A 116 -13.46 -0.99 -0.76
N PHE A 117 -14.70 -1.23 -1.16
CA PHE A 117 -15.73 -1.92 -0.36
C PHE A 117 -15.91 -3.38 -0.79
N PHE A 118 -16.18 -4.27 0.15
CA PHE A 118 -16.82 -5.55 -0.12
C PHE A 118 -18.34 -5.40 -0.16
N LEU A 119 -19.03 -6.36 -0.77
CA LEU A 119 -20.48 -6.31 -0.96
C LEU A 119 -21.26 -6.52 0.34
N ASP A 120 -20.64 -7.17 1.30
CA ASP A 120 -21.15 -7.51 2.63
C ASP A 120 -20.66 -6.54 3.72
N ASP A 121 -19.84 -5.55 3.37
CA ASP A 121 -19.47 -4.50 4.32
C ASP A 121 -20.71 -3.67 4.68
N GLU A 122 -20.94 -3.48 5.97
CA GLU A 122 -21.89 -2.48 6.47
C GLU A 122 -21.13 -1.31 7.09
N PRO A 123 -21.42 -0.04 6.78
CA PRO A 123 -22.33 0.41 5.73
C PRO A 123 -21.65 0.39 4.35
N THR A 124 -22.29 -0.26 3.38
CA THR A 124 -21.97 -0.09 1.95
C THR A 124 -22.83 1.03 1.36
N PRO A 125 -22.26 1.97 0.61
CA PRO A 125 -23.05 2.97 -0.11
C PRO A 125 -24.05 2.35 -1.09
N GLU A 126 -25.27 2.87 -1.13
CA GLU A 126 -26.36 2.34 -1.97
C GLU A 126 -26.00 2.32 -3.46
N TYR A 127 -25.29 3.34 -3.94
CA TYR A 127 -24.85 3.40 -5.35
C TYR A 127 -23.89 2.27 -5.73
N ILE A 128 -23.12 1.72 -4.80
CA ILE A 128 -22.23 0.57 -5.07
C ILE A 128 -23.07 -0.69 -5.24
N LYS A 129 -24.09 -0.86 -4.39
CA LYS A 129 -25.06 -1.96 -4.53
C LYS A 129 -25.77 -1.85 -5.88
N GLU A 130 -26.26 -0.67 -6.24
CA GLU A 130 -26.91 -0.42 -7.53
C GLU A 130 -25.99 -0.73 -8.72
N LYS A 131 -24.75 -0.23 -8.74
CA LYS A 131 -23.76 -0.54 -9.81
C LYS A 131 -23.63 -2.05 -10.04
N VAL A 132 -23.57 -2.82 -8.96
CA VAL A 132 -23.45 -4.29 -9.01
C VAL A 132 -24.76 -4.96 -9.45
N PHE A 133 -25.92 -4.48 -8.96
CA PHE A 133 -27.25 -4.98 -9.35
C PHE A 133 -27.56 -4.76 -10.83
N PHE A 134 -27.15 -3.64 -11.40
CA PHE A 134 -27.40 -3.31 -12.81
C PHE A 134 -26.40 -3.96 -13.79
N GLY A 135 -25.50 -4.81 -13.30
CA GLY A 135 -24.51 -5.48 -14.15
C GLY A 135 -23.60 -4.50 -14.88
N ILE A 136 -23.50 -3.26 -14.39
CA ILE A 136 -22.52 -2.30 -14.90
C ILE A 136 -21.20 -2.77 -14.30
N GLU A 137 -20.49 -3.57 -15.09
CA GLU A 137 -19.13 -3.94 -14.77
C GLU A 137 -18.34 -2.65 -14.53
N PRO A 138 -17.83 -2.47 -13.30
CA PRO A 138 -17.18 -1.23 -12.96
C PRO A 138 -15.90 -1.09 -13.79
N VAL A 139 -15.67 0.12 -14.29
CA VAL A 139 -14.55 0.49 -15.17
C VAL A 139 -13.24 -0.08 -14.61
N GLY A 140 -12.80 -1.24 -15.11
CA GLY A 140 -11.66 -1.98 -14.56
C GLY A 140 -11.61 -3.48 -14.91
N THR A 141 -12.73 -4.12 -15.27
CA THR A 141 -12.78 -5.54 -15.67
C THR A 141 -12.40 -5.83 -17.13
N SER A 142 -12.03 -4.81 -17.93
CA SER A 142 -11.70 -5.00 -19.36
C SER A 142 -10.48 -5.88 -19.66
N GLY A 143 -9.85 -6.49 -18.64
CA GLY A 143 -8.78 -7.48 -18.78
C GLY A 143 -9.13 -8.92 -18.38
N LEU A 144 -10.33 -9.21 -17.89
CA LEU A 144 -10.66 -10.54 -17.33
C LEU A 144 -11.50 -11.45 -18.23
N SER A 145 -12.01 -10.96 -19.37
CA SER A 145 -12.87 -11.78 -20.26
C SER A 145 -12.14 -12.48 -21.40
N GLU A 146 -10.90 -12.14 -21.77
CA GLU A 146 -10.27 -12.69 -22.99
C GLU A 146 -9.29 -13.86 -22.77
N GLY A 147 -8.97 -14.21 -21.51
CA GLY A 147 -7.94 -15.23 -21.22
C GLY A 147 -8.45 -16.66 -21.00
N GLY A 148 -9.76 -16.85 -20.76
CA GLY A 148 -10.31 -18.14 -20.29
C GLY A 148 -10.79 -19.09 -21.39
N ASP A 149 -11.19 -18.55 -22.55
CA ASP A 149 -11.95 -19.33 -23.55
C ASP A 149 -11.10 -19.94 -24.68
N MET A 150 -9.80 -19.64 -24.75
CA MET A 150 -8.93 -20.14 -25.83
C MET A 150 -8.16 -21.44 -25.49
N GLU A 151 -8.16 -21.89 -24.22
CA GLU A 151 -7.40 -23.10 -23.82
C GLU A 151 -8.24 -24.39 -23.83
N LYS A 152 -9.57 -24.29 -23.84
CA LYS A 152 -10.47 -25.46 -23.81
C LYS A 152 -10.87 -26.02 -25.18
N ALA A 153 -10.50 -25.36 -26.28
CA ALA A 153 -10.90 -25.76 -27.64
C ALA A 153 -9.86 -26.58 -28.42
N LYS A 154 -8.76 -27.03 -27.79
CA LYS A 154 -7.68 -27.76 -28.49
C LYS A 154 -7.43 -29.21 -28.08
N HIS A 155 -8.19 -29.79 -27.16
CA HIS A 155 -7.96 -31.18 -26.68
C HIS A 155 -9.24 -31.99 -26.40
N GLY A 156 -10.32 -31.75 -27.15
CA GLY A 156 -11.54 -32.58 -27.11
C GLY A 156 -11.87 -33.12 -28.48
#